data_AF-A0A2M8Q3D0-F1
#
_entry.id   AF-A0A2M8Q3D0-F1
#
_cell.length_a   1.000
_cell.length_b   1.000
_cell.length_c   1.000
_cell.angle_alpha   90.00
_cell.angle_beta   90.00
_cell.angle_gamma   90.00
#
_symmetry.space_group_name_H-M   'P 1'
#
loop_
_entity.id
_entity.type
_entity.pdbx_description
1 polymer ?
#
loop_
_entity_poly.entity_id
_entity_poly.type
_entity_poly.pdbx_seq_one_letter_code
_entity_poly.pdbx_strand_id
1 'polypeptide(L)'
;MRSLTRWLLLLIVLISAACSTSTNDPELNPDGPRLVGENAMPKRIVTVVFTNTPSGEITNTPMPTFDFPTDFPQFEEPTFTPTPIVGVFIGTAVNGTPESAAIAPVAVDNATGLTSSSSVNVPIASVPAVTSGGNCQIPVADTFRDVLTRNSAALQPLGCPVDGGQAINLVYQPFERGKMFWRNTRQIYIFQPNNLLLILPDTWQEGMPASDDAYAPPSPNLLQPVRGFGFVWRSNETIRNTLGWATQGESPIPSFWQSFENGALFVGEGGAIYAIILSTSTYLGPL
;
A
#
# COMPACT_ATOMS: atom_id res chain seq x y z
N MET A 1 -43.21 -35.37 50.66
CA MET A 1 -43.90 -34.54 49.63
C MET A 1 -44.07 -33.06 49.99
N ARG A 2 -44.26 -32.62 51.25
CA ARG A 2 -44.38 -31.18 51.62
C ARG A 2 -43.08 -30.36 51.65
N SER A 3 -41.91 -31.00 51.66
CA SER A 3 -40.60 -30.33 51.69
C SER A 3 -40.12 -29.87 50.30
N LEU A 4 -40.34 -30.72 49.27
CA LEU A 4 -39.92 -30.43 47.90
C LEU A 4 -40.70 -29.25 47.29
N THR A 5 -41.99 -29.12 47.62
CA THR A 5 -42.85 -28.01 47.16
C THR A 5 -42.45 -26.66 47.78
N ARG A 6 -41.90 -26.66 49.00
CA ARG A 6 -41.40 -25.44 49.66
C ARG A 6 -40.08 -24.98 49.06
N TRP A 7 -39.21 -25.91 48.68
CA TRP A 7 -37.97 -25.60 47.96
C TRP A 7 -38.23 -25.09 46.54
N LEU A 8 -39.20 -25.67 45.83
CA LEU A 8 -39.59 -25.22 44.49
C LEU A 8 -40.19 -23.80 44.51
N LEU A 9 -41.02 -23.47 45.51
CA LEU A 9 -41.59 -22.13 45.67
C LEU A 9 -40.54 -21.07 46.04
N LEU A 10 -39.54 -21.41 46.86
CA LEU A 10 -38.43 -20.51 47.17
C LEU A 10 -37.54 -20.25 45.94
N LEU A 11 -37.32 -21.26 45.09
CA LEU A 11 -36.58 -21.11 43.84
C LEU A 11 -37.32 -20.22 42.82
N ILE A 12 -38.64 -20.34 42.71
CA ILE A 12 -39.47 -19.51 41.82
C ILE A 12 -39.50 -18.04 42.27
N VAL A 13 -39.53 -17.77 43.58
CA VAL A 13 -39.47 -16.40 44.11
C VAL A 13 -38.08 -15.78 43.90
N LEU A 14 -37.00 -16.56 44.02
CA LEU A 14 -35.63 -16.10 43.75
C LEU A 14 -35.36 -15.81 42.26
N ILE A 15 -35.98 -16.55 41.34
CA ILE A 15 -35.88 -16.29 39.89
C ILE A 15 -36.69 -15.03 39.48
N SER A 16 -37.73 -14.67 40.24
CA SER A 16 -38.61 -13.53 39.95
C SER A 16 -38.03 -12.16 40.37
N ALA A 17 -36.92 -12.13 41.12
CA ALA A 17 -36.28 -10.90 41.60
C ALA A 17 -35.04 -10.47 40.79
N ALA A 18 -34.64 -11.24 39.77
CA ALA A 18 -33.45 -10.97 38.95
C ALA A 18 -33.76 -10.34 37.57
N CYS A 19 -35.04 -10.11 37.24
CA CYS A 19 -35.44 -9.31 36.07
C CYS A 19 -35.83 -7.90 36.52
N SER A 20 -34.84 -7.10 36.93
CA SER A 20 -34.97 -5.65 36.92
C SER A 20 -33.63 -5.03 36.52
N THR A 21 -33.70 -4.00 35.66
CA THR A 21 -32.62 -3.25 34.99
C THR A 21 -32.06 -3.97 33.76
N SER A 22 -32.11 -3.44 32.52
CA SER A 22 -31.89 -2.07 32.08
C SER A 22 -32.80 -1.74 30.87
N THR A 23 -33.78 -0.88 31.07
CA THR A 23 -34.40 -0.08 30.01
C THR A 23 -33.43 1.05 29.67
N ASN A 24 -32.59 0.84 28.65
CA ASN A 24 -31.97 1.94 27.92
C ASN A 24 -32.83 2.19 26.68
N ASP A 25 -34.00 2.77 26.90
CA ASP A 25 -34.73 3.47 25.85
C ASP A 25 -34.07 4.86 25.75
N PRO A 26 -33.68 5.35 24.56
CA PRO A 26 -33.24 6.74 24.44
C PRO A 26 -34.46 7.62 24.66
N GLU A 27 -34.61 8.10 25.89
CA GLU A 27 -35.55 9.16 26.23
C GLU A 27 -35.21 10.37 25.35
N LEU A 28 -36.05 10.57 24.32
CA LEU A 28 -36.12 11.79 23.54
C LEU A 28 -36.25 12.94 24.53
N ASN A 29 -35.16 13.67 24.74
CA ASN A 29 -35.17 14.95 25.44
C ASN A 29 -36.22 15.86 24.76
N PRO A 30 -37.38 16.12 25.40
CA PRO A 30 -38.42 16.93 24.78
C PRO A 30 -38.03 18.41 24.69
N ASP A 31 -36.94 18.82 25.37
CA ASP A 31 -36.45 20.20 25.49
C ASP A 31 -35.07 20.41 24.86
N GLY A 32 -34.61 19.50 24.00
CA GLY A 32 -33.46 19.76 23.12
C GLY A 32 -33.78 20.88 22.12
N PRO A 33 -32.81 21.69 21.65
CA PRO A 33 -33.08 22.78 20.71
C PRO A 33 -33.67 22.22 19.42
N ARG A 34 -35.00 22.32 19.30
CA ARG A 34 -35.72 22.03 18.07
C ARG A 34 -35.42 23.16 17.09
N LEU A 35 -34.69 22.84 16.03
CA LEU A 35 -34.58 23.73 14.87
C LEU A 35 -35.90 23.68 14.08
N VAL A 36 -36.96 24.23 14.67
CA VAL A 36 -38.25 24.45 14.02
C VAL A 36 -38.21 25.82 13.34
N GLY A 37 -37.78 25.83 12.08
CA GLY A 37 -37.80 27.03 11.26
C GLY A 37 -37.02 26.85 9.96
N GLU A 38 -37.64 27.25 8.86
CA GLU A 38 -37.14 27.21 7.46
C GLU A 38 -35.91 28.11 7.20
N ASN A 39 -35.32 28.64 8.28
CA ASN A 39 -34.20 29.56 8.29
C ASN A 39 -33.00 29.06 9.12
N ALA A 40 -32.97 27.78 9.53
CA ALA A 40 -31.90 27.22 10.36
C ALA A 40 -30.62 26.80 9.60
N MET A 41 -30.55 27.07 8.29
CA MET A 41 -29.32 26.91 7.50
C MET A 41 -28.81 28.29 7.05
N PRO A 42 -27.49 28.56 7.07
CA PRO A 42 -26.94 29.73 6.43
C PRO A 42 -27.24 29.66 4.92
N LYS A 43 -28.18 30.48 4.44
CA LYS A 43 -28.48 30.62 3.02
C LYS A 43 -27.27 31.26 2.33
N ARG A 44 -26.46 30.46 1.63
CA ARG A 44 -25.44 30.98 0.70
C ARG A 44 -26.12 31.29 -0.63
N ILE A 45 -26.01 32.54 -1.05
CA ILE A 45 -26.42 32.97 -2.38
C ILE A 45 -25.39 32.38 -3.36
N VAL A 46 -25.82 31.45 -4.21
CA VAL A 46 -25.04 31.00 -5.37
C VAL A 46 -25.57 31.79 -6.56
N THR A 47 -24.72 32.62 -7.15
CA THR A 47 -25.03 33.23 -8.46
C THR A 47 -24.77 32.16 -9.50
N VAL A 48 -25.83 31.51 -9.98
CA VAL A 48 -25.74 30.63 -11.15
C VAL A 48 -25.71 31.55 -12.37
N VAL A 49 -24.53 31.72 -12.98
CA VAL A 49 -24.46 32.37 -14.29
C VAL A 49 -25.00 31.38 -15.31
N PHE A 50 -26.20 31.65 -15.84
CA PHE A 50 -26.67 30.95 -17.03
C PHE A 50 -25.78 31.38 -18.19
N THR A 51 -24.79 30.55 -18.53
CA THR A 51 -24.07 30.69 -19.79
C THR A 51 -25.05 30.37 -20.90
N ASN A 52 -25.39 31.37 -21.73
CA ASN A 52 -26.15 31.15 -22.95
C ASN A 52 -25.48 30.04 -23.76
N THR A 53 -26.18 28.94 -23.99
CA THR A 53 -25.79 27.90 -24.95
C THR A 53 -25.61 28.58 -26.31
N PRO A 54 -24.39 28.65 -26.90
CA PRO A 54 -24.28 29.10 -28.27
C PRO A 54 -24.88 28.01 -29.17
N SER A 55 -26.01 28.34 -29.77
CA SER A 55 -26.56 27.63 -30.93
C SER A 55 -25.51 27.64 -32.02
N GLY A 56 -25.09 26.47 -32.50
CA GLY A 56 -24.08 26.34 -33.54
C GLY A 56 -24.57 26.91 -34.86
N GLU A 57 -24.00 28.04 -35.29
CA GLU A 57 -24.10 28.53 -36.65
C GLU A 57 -22.80 28.22 -37.39
N ILE A 58 -22.89 27.37 -38.42
CA ILE A 58 -21.76 26.96 -39.24
C ILE A 58 -21.47 28.09 -40.23
N THR A 59 -20.59 29.02 -39.85
CA THR A 59 -20.10 30.06 -40.76
C THR A 59 -18.73 29.66 -41.30
N ASN A 60 -18.67 29.26 -42.57
CA ASN A 60 -17.43 29.02 -43.30
C ASN A 60 -16.62 30.33 -43.37
N THR A 61 -15.63 30.47 -42.48
CA THR A 61 -14.57 31.49 -42.55
C THR A 61 -13.25 30.81 -42.88
N PRO A 62 -12.40 31.41 -43.75
CA PRO A 62 -11.09 30.84 -44.07
C PRO A 62 -10.20 30.84 -42.83
N MET A 63 -9.49 29.72 -42.61
CA MET A 63 -8.61 29.50 -41.46
C MET A 63 -7.59 30.64 -41.31
N PRO A 64 -7.38 31.19 -40.09
CA PRO A 64 -6.24 32.05 -39.83
C PRO A 64 -4.95 31.22 -39.82
N THR A 65 -3.94 31.68 -40.56
CA THR A 65 -2.56 31.17 -40.46
C THR A 65 -2.01 31.52 -39.08
N PHE A 66 -1.60 30.50 -38.32
CA PHE A 66 -0.85 30.68 -37.08
C PHE A 66 0.63 30.86 -37.40
N ASP A 67 1.15 32.05 -37.16
CA ASP A 67 2.60 32.27 -37.06
C ASP A 67 3.08 31.75 -35.71
N PHE A 68 3.97 30.76 -35.72
CA PHE A 68 4.60 30.22 -34.52
C PHE A 68 5.73 31.18 -34.07
N PRO A 69 5.68 31.74 -32.86
CA PRO A 69 6.83 32.46 -32.32
C PRO A 69 8.00 31.48 -32.17
N THR A 70 9.10 31.85 -32.84
CA THR A 70 10.38 31.14 -32.75
C THR A 70 11.10 31.57 -31.48
N ASP A 71 11.75 30.60 -30.85
CA ASP A 71 12.73 30.68 -29.76
C ASP A 71 12.17 30.63 -28.33
N PHE A 72 12.20 29.42 -27.76
CA PHE A 72 12.12 29.23 -26.32
C PHE A 72 13.51 29.46 -25.73
N PRO A 73 13.67 30.32 -24.71
CA PRO A 73 14.95 30.45 -24.02
C PRO A 73 15.35 29.10 -23.42
N GLN A 74 16.55 28.65 -23.78
CA GLN A 74 17.12 27.39 -23.32
C GLN A 74 17.28 27.44 -21.79
N PHE A 75 16.66 26.49 -21.08
CA PHE A 75 16.86 26.35 -19.63
C PHE A 75 18.32 25.94 -19.37
N GLU A 76 19.05 26.74 -18.60
CA GLU A 76 20.38 26.37 -18.12
C GLU A 76 20.27 25.17 -17.16
N GLU A 77 20.98 24.10 -17.47
CA GLU A 77 21.01 22.86 -16.71
C GLU A 77 21.73 23.10 -15.36
N PRO A 78 21.17 22.65 -14.22
CA PRO A 78 21.79 22.91 -12.92
C PRO A 78 23.16 22.24 -12.82
N THR A 79 24.20 23.05 -12.61
CA THR A 79 25.56 22.54 -12.36
C THR A 79 25.63 21.98 -10.93
N PHE A 80 25.76 20.67 -10.81
CA PHE A 80 25.99 20.03 -9.51
C PHE A 80 27.35 20.47 -8.95
N THR A 81 27.32 21.24 -7.86
CA THR A 81 28.52 21.54 -7.07
C THR A 81 28.63 20.49 -5.96
N PRO A 82 29.68 19.66 -5.92
CA PRO A 82 29.85 18.70 -4.84
C PRO A 82 30.11 19.45 -3.54
N THR A 83 29.17 19.37 -2.61
CA THR A 83 29.34 19.93 -1.27
C THR A 83 29.97 18.84 -0.39
N PRO A 84 31.16 19.05 0.20
CA PRO A 84 31.74 18.07 1.11
C PRO A 84 30.88 17.96 2.37
N ILE A 85 30.26 16.80 2.59
CA ILE A 85 29.55 16.49 3.85
C ILE A 85 30.62 16.05 4.86
N VAL A 86 30.87 16.88 5.87
CA VAL A 86 31.68 16.51 7.03
C VAL A 86 30.77 15.79 8.03
N GLY A 87 30.88 14.46 8.11
CA GLY A 87 30.23 13.68 9.15
C GLY A 87 30.99 13.78 10.48
N VAL A 88 30.35 14.29 11.52
CA VAL A 88 30.86 14.18 12.90
C VAL A 88 30.31 12.89 13.50
N PHE A 89 31.19 11.94 13.81
CA PHE A 89 30.81 10.74 14.52
C PHE A 89 30.71 11.03 16.02
N ILE A 90 29.52 10.90 16.60
CA ILE A 90 29.34 10.88 18.06
C ILE A 90 29.24 9.42 18.48
N GLY A 91 30.35 8.87 18.97
CA GLY A 91 30.44 7.53 19.54
C GLY A 91 31.60 7.47 20.53
N THR A 92 31.42 6.76 21.64
CA THR A 92 32.46 6.59 22.65
C THR A 92 33.55 5.65 22.13
N ALA A 93 34.79 6.12 22.08
CA ALA A 93 35.95 5.29 21.77
C ALA A 93 36.10 4.19 22.83
N VAL A 94 36.11 2.93 22.40
CA VAL A 94 36.39 1.79 23.27
C VAL A 94 37.90 1.52 23.21
N ASN A 95 38.58 1.83 24.33
CA ASN A 95 39.97 1.52 24.67
C ASN A 95 41.05 1.76 23.60
N GLY A 96 41.57 2.98 23.55
CA GLY A 96 42.90 3.32 23.06
C GLY A 96 43.45 4.52 23.84
N THR A 97 44.71 4.46 24.27
CA THR A 97 45.42 5.57 24.95
C THR A 97 45.43 6.85 24.10
N PRO A 98 45.39 8.05 24.71
CA PRO A 98 45.20 9.30 23.99
C PRO A 98 46.52 9.83 23.43
N GLU A 99 47.07 9.16 22.42
CA GLU A 99 48.08 9.75 21.54
C GLU A 99 48.04 9.02 20.20
N SER A 100 47.78 9.78 19.13
CA SER A 100 47.66 9.30 17.73
C SER A 100 46.30 8.70 17.32
N ALA A 101 45.27 9.55 17.26
CA ALA A 101 44.11 9.31 16.40
C ALA A 101 44.27 10.11 15.09
N ALA A 102 45.25 9.74 14.27
CA ALA A 102 45.27 10.09 12.85
C ALA A 102 44.91 8.83 12.07
N ILE A 103 43.62 8.66 11.79
CA ILE A 103 43.17 7.66 10.81
C ILE A 103 43.56 8.23 9.45
N ALA A 104 44.52 7.60 8.78
CA ALA A 104 44.90 7.97 7.42
C ALA A 104 43.69 7.81 6.49
N PRO A 105 43.42 8.76 5.57
CA PRO A 105 42.38 8.58 4.58
C PRO A 105 42.71 7.36 3.71
N VAL A 106 41.78 6.39 3.65
CA VAL A 106 41.86 5.29 2.70
C VAL A 106 41.58 5.87 1.32
N ALA A 107 42.63 6.02 0.50
CA ALA A 107 42.50 6.26 -0.91
C ALA A 107 41.99 4.97 -1.57
N VAL A 108 40.78 5.00 -2.13
CA VAL A 108 40.29 3.91 -2.98
C VAL A 108 40.77 4.19 -4.39
N ASP A 109 41.96 3.68 -4.71
CA ASP A 109 42.48 3.70 -6.07
C ASP A 109 41.73 2.67 -6.92
N ASN A 110 40.99 3.16 -7.90
CA ASN A 110 40.26 2.34 -8.86
C ASN A 110 41.19 1.91 -10.00
N ALA A 111 42.15 1.01 -9.74
CA ALA A 111 42.85 0.28 -10.81
C ALA A 111 43.64 -0.94 -10.32
N THR A 112 43.48 -2.02 -11.10
CA THR A 112 44.40 -3.17 -11.30
C THR A 112 44.52 -4.22 -10.20
N GLY A 113 44.37 -5.47 -10.65
CA GLY A 113 44.22 -6.67 -9.83
C GLY A 113 45.45 -7.06 -9.02
N LEU A 114 45.18 -7.81 -7.96
CA LEU A 114 46.18 -8.46 -7.14
C LEU A 114 45.81 -9.95 -6.98
N THR A 115 46.60 -10.77 -7.66
CA THR A 115 46.88 -12.14 -7.26
C THR A 115 47.58 -12.11 -5.89
N SER A 116 47.10 -12.88 -4.91
CA SER A 116 47.86 -13.16 -3.70
C SER A 116 47.50 -14.53 -3.16
N SER A 117 48.41 -15.46 -3.41
CA SER A 117 48.52 -16.77 -2.78
C SER A 117 49.02 -16.63 -1.35
N SER A 118 48.26 -17.14 -0.39
CA SER A 118 48.76 -17.50 0.94
C SER A 118 47.87 -18.61 1.51
N SER A 119 48.42 -19.83 1.52
CA SER A 119 47.75 -21.02 2.06
C SER A 119 47.96 -21.09 3.58
N VAL A 120 46.98 -20.62 4.33
CA VAL A 120 46.82 -20.97 5.74
C VAL A 120 45.74 -22.04 5.83
N ASN A 121 46.13 -23.27 6.12
CA ASN A 121 45.23 -24.41 6.20
C ASN A 121 44.57 -24.45 7.59
N VAL A 122 43.43 -23.75 7.74
CA VAL A 122 42.55 -23.88 8.91
C VAL A 122 41.41 -24.82 8.54
N PRO A 123 41.06 -25.83 9.36
CA PRO A 123 39.84 -26.61 9.14
C PRO A 123 38.63 -25.73 9.46
N ILE A 124 38.09 -25.07 8.43
CA ILE A 124 36.86 -24.31 8.52
C ILE A 124 35.71 -25.31 8.41
N ALA A 125 34.86 -25.38 9.43
CA ALA A 125 33.57 -26.06 9.35
C ALA A 125 32.82 -25.55 8.11
N SER A 126 32.20 -26.48 7.37
CA SER A 126 31.49 -26.24 6.11
C SER A 126 30.56 -25.02 6.19
N VAL A 127 31.04 -23.89 5.66
CA VAL A 127 30.21 -22.72 5.39
C VAL A 127 29.38 -23.04 4.13
N PRO A 128 28.05 -22.83 4.13
CA PRO A 128 27.26 -23.03 2.91
C PRO A 128 27.79 -22.12 1.80
N ALA A 129 27.88 -22.69 0.60
CA ALA A 129 28.43 -22.04 -0.59
C ALA A 129 27.74 -20.69 -0.86
N VAL A 130 28.56 -19.63 -0.98
CA VAL A 130 28.17 -18.35 -1.57
C VAL A 130 27.96 -18.61 -3.06
N THR A 131 26.72 -18.82 -3.47
CA THR A 131 26.33 -18.78 -4.88
C THR A 131 26.23 -17.33 -5.31
N SER A 132 27.21 -16.91 -6.12
CA SER A 132 27.30 -15.63 -6.80
C SER A 132 26.06 -15.34 -7.66
N GLY A 133 25.23 -14.40 -7.19
CA GLY A 133 24.40 -13.53 -8.01
C GLY A 133 24.45 -12.15 -7.37
N GLY A 134 25.40 -11.31 -7.80
CA GLY A 134 25.63 -9.94 -7.32
C GLY A 134 25.53 -9.78 -5.80
N ASN A 135 26.64 -9.92 -5.06
CA ASN A 135 26.67 -10.07 -3.59
C ASN A 135 25.84 -9.03 -2.82
N CYS A 136 24.54 -9.28 -2.68
CA CYS A 136 23.68 -8.47 -1.83
C CYS A 136 24.11 -8.67 -0.38
N GLN A 137 24.21 -7.57 0.36
CA GLN A 137 24.57 -7.60 1.78
C GLN A 137 23.48 -8.27 2.63
N ILE A 138 22.23 -8.14 2.20
CA ILE A 138 21.06 -8.70 2.87
C ILE A 138 20.58 -9.94 2.10
N PRO A 139 20.40 -11.10 2.77
CA PRO A 139 19.92 -12.29 2.11
C PRO A 139 18.43 -12.20 1.78
N VAL A 140 18.02 -12.89 0.70
CA VAL A 140 16.61 -13.16 0.43
C VAL A 140 16.07 -14.09 1.52
N ALA A 141 14.88 -13.77 2.03
CA ALA A 141 14.22 -14.55 3.07
C ALA A 141 13.95 -15.99 2.61
N ASP A 142 14.05 -16.95 3.53
CA ASP A 142 13.92 -18.37 3.20
C ASP A 142 12.61 -18.71 2.49
N THR A 143 11.52 -18.02 2.82
CA THR A 143 10.20 -18.11 2.16
C THR A 143 10.26 -17.89 0.64
N PHE A 144 11.23 -17.12 0.13
CA PHE A 144 11.32 -16.74 -1.29
C PHE A 144 12.48 -17.39 -2.04
N ARG A 145 13.38 -18.12 -1.37
CA ARG A 145 14.62 -18.65 -1.99
C ARG A 145 14.33 -19.57 -3.18
N ASP A 146 13.36 -20.45 -3.04
CA ASP A 146 12.99 -21.40 -4.09
C ASP A 146 12.34 -20.70 -5.29
N VAL A 147 11.48 -19.72 -5.04
CA VAL A 147 10.84 -18.93 -6.10
C VAL A 147 11.88 -18.10 -6.85
N LEU A 148 12.83 -17.49 -6.14
CA LEU A 148 13.91 -16.73 -6.75
C LEU A 148 14.81 -17.61 -7.63
N THR A 149 15.16 -18.80 -7.14
CA THR A 149 16.00 -19.76 -7.88
C THR A 149 15.31 -20.23 -9.15
N ARG A 150 14.00 -20.56 -9.08
CA ARG A 150 13.22 -21.03 -10.23
C ARG A 150 12.91 -19.94 -11.26
N ASN A 151 12.83 -18.67 -10.84
CA ASN A 151 12.42 -17.54 -11.69
C ASN A 151 13.50 -16.47 -11.82
N SER A 152 14.78 -16.85 -11.74
CA SER A 152 15.91 -15.92 -11.62
C SER A 152 15.96 -14.87 -12.73
N ALA A 153 15.72 -15.24 -13.98
CA ALA A 153 15.70 -14.30 -15.10
C ALA A 153 14.53 -13.30 -15.03
N ALA A 154 13.35 -13.75 -14.61
CA ALA A 154 12.16 -12.90 -14.49
C ALA A 154 12.22 -11.96 -13.28
N LEU A 155 12.94 -12.38 -12.21
CA LEU A 155 13.09 -11.63 -10.97
C LEU A 155 14.39 -10.84 -10.88
N GLN A 156 15.32 -10.99 -11.85
CA GLN A 156 16.52 -10.18 -11.96
C GLN A 156 16.24 -8.65 -11.83
N PRO A 157 15.16 -8.09 -12.41
CA PRO A 157 14.87 -6.66 -12.29
C PRO A 157 14.57 -6.17 -10.87
N LEU A 158 14.30 -7.05 -9.89
CA LEU A 158 14.07 -6.65 -8.49
C LEU A 158 15.31 -5.99 -7.86
N GLY A 159 16.52 -6.38 -8.30
CA GLY A 159 17.77 -5.95 -7.67
C GLY A 159 18.05 -6.66 -6.36
N CYS A 160 18.81 -6.01 -5.47
CA CYS A 160 19.13 -6.57 -4.15
C CYS A 160 18.02 -6.39 -3.12
N PRO A 161 17.85 -7.31 -2.16
CA PRO A 161 17.01 -7.09 -0.99
C PRO A 161 17.52 -5.90 -0.18
N VAL A 162 16.59 -5.06 0.30
CA VAL A 162 16.91 -3.91 1.17
C VAL A 162 16.49 -4.14 2.63
N ASP A 163 15.73 -5.21 2.89
CA ASP A 163 15.37 -5.70 4.21
C ASP A 163 15.36 -7.23 4.24
N GLY A 164 15.34 -7.82 5.45
CA GLY A 164 15.27 -9.28 5.64
C GLY A 164 13.87 -9.87 5.47
N GLY A 165 12.89 -9.05 5.08
CA GLY A 165 11.48 -9.38 5.09
C GLY A 165 10.86 -9.44 6.49
N GLN A 166 9.54 -9.33 6.54
CA GLN A 166 8.78 -9.35 7.78
C GLN A 166 7.37 -9.88 7.55
N ALA A 167 6.81 -10.52 8.58
CA ALA A 167 5.39 -10.87 8.60
C ALA A 167 4.55 -9.61 8.72
N ILE A 168 3.55 -9.46 7.85
CA ILE A 168 2.60 -8.36 7.84
C ILE A 168 1.18 -8.88 7.65
N ASN A 169 0.19 -8.02 7.84
CA ASN A 169 -1.16 -8.27 7.38
C ASN A 169 -1.42 -7.40 6.14
N LEU A 170 -1.90 -8.03 5.08
CA LEU A 170 -2.47 -7.34 3.93
C LEU A 170 -3.99 -7.41 4.03
N VAL A 171 -4.69 -6.53 3.34
CA VAL A 171 -6.09 -6.74 2.99
C VAL A 171 -6.15 -7.07 1.52
N TYR A 172 -6.92 -8.08 1.16
CA TYR A 172 -7.03 -8.58 -0.20
C TYR A 172 -8.48 -8.51 -0.66
N GLN A 173 -8.68 -8.15 -1.92
CA GLN A 173 -9.98 -8.26 -2.58
C GLN A 173 -9.82 -8.72 -4.03
N PRO A 174 -10.47 -9.84 -4.42
CA PRO A 174 -10.51 -10.28 -5.81
C PRO A 174 -11.57 -9.53 -6.63
N PHE A 175 -11.27 -9.30 -7.90
CA PHE A 175 -12.14 -8.68 -8.89
C PHE A 175 -12.31 -9.61 -10.10
N GLU A 176 -13.27 -9.31 -10.97
CA GLU A 176 -13.54 -10.12 -12.17
C GLU A 176 -12.29 -10.32 -13.05
N ARG A 177 -11.45 -9.30 -13.18
CA ARG A 177 -10.29 -9.28 -14.07
C ARG A 177 -9.00 -8.89 -13.37
N GLY A 178 -8.95 -8.98 -12.05
CA GLY A 178 -7.76 -8.60 -11.29
C GLY A 178 -7.94 -8.74 -9.80
N LYS A 179 -7.10 -8.04 -9.05
CA LYS A 179 -7.12 -8.07 -7.57
C LYS A 179 -6.49 -6.81 -7.01
N MET A 180 -6.90 -6.45 -5.80
CA MET A 180 -6.24 -5.39 -5.03
C MET A 180 -5.67 -5.95 -3.74
N PHE A 181 -4.53 -5.40 -3.34
CA PHE A 181 -3.93 -5.61 -2.03
C PHE A 181 -3.71 -4.26 -1.36
N TRP A 182 -4.15 -4.12 -0.12
CA TRP A 182 -3.83 -2.97 0.71
C TRP A 182 -2.76 -3.36 1.72
N ARG A 183 -1.78 -2.48 1.90
CA ARG A 183 -0.71 -2.62 2.88
C ARG A 183 -0.89 -1.59 3.99
N ASN A 184 -0.45 -1.93 5.20
CA ASN A 184 -0.43 -1.05 6.38
C ASN A 184 0.29 0.30 6.19
N THR A 185 1.04 0.47 5.10
CA THR A 185 1.62 1.74 4.64
C THR A 185 0.62 2.64 3.89
N ARG A 186 -0.68 2.32 3.92
CA ARG A 186 -1.77 3.01 3.18
C ARG A 186 -1.54 3.02 1.66
N GLN A 187 -0.99 1.93 1.14
CA GLN A 187 -0.80 1.73 -0.31
C GLN A 187 -1.73 0.61 -0.78
N ILE A 188 -2.40 0.86 -1.91
CA ILE A 188 -3.23 -0.08 -2.63
C ILE A 188 -2.47 -0.50 -3.90
N TYR A 189 -2.11 -1.77 -3.97
CA TYR A 189 -1.50 -2.42 -5.11
C TYR A 189 -2.60 -3.04 -5.95
N ILE A 190 -2.70 -2.61 -7.21
CA ILE A 190 -3.76 -2.98 -8.12
C ILE A 190 -3.15 -3.83 -9.23
N PHE A 191 -3.50 -5.11 -9.22
CA PHE A 191 -3.03 -6.07 -10.20
C PHE A 191 -4.09 -6.14 -11.29
N GLN A 192 -3.74 -5.57 -12.44
CA GLN A 192 -4.59 -5.47 -13.61
C GLN A 192 -4.29 -6.63 -14.60
N PRO A 193 -5.15 -6.85 -15.60
CA PRO A 193 -4.84 -7.77 -16.70
C PRO A 193 -3.49 -7.47 -17.35
N ASN A 194 -2.90 -8.48 -18.00
CA ASN A 194 -1.61 -8.38 -18.71
C ASN A 194 -0.44 -8.02 -17.78
N ASN A 195 -0.50 -8.44 -16.51
CA ASN A 195 0.58 -8.27 -15.53
C ASN A 195 0.93 -6.81 -15.21
N LEU A 196 0.00 -5.88 -15.46
CA LEU A 196 0.18 -4.47 -15.15
C LEU A 196 -0.07 -4.18 -13.67
N LEU A 197 0.79 -3.35 -13.11
CA LEU A 197 0.72 -2.91 -11.72
C LEU A 197 0.45 -1.41 -11.66
N LEU A 198 -0.56 -1.05 -10.88
CA LEU A 198 -0.77 0.32 -10.44
C LEU A 198 -0.72 0.39 -8.91
N ILE A 199 -0.01 1.37 -8.36
CA ILE A 199 0.07 1.59 -6.91
C ILE A 199 -0.53 2.95 -6.63
N LEU A 200 -1.58 2.98 -5.79
CA LEU A 200 -2.25 4.21 -5.39
C LEU A 200 -2.29 4.33 -3.86
N PRO A 201 -2.26 5.55 -3.32
CA PRO A 201 -2.49 5.75 -1.89
C PRO A 201 -3.95 5.49 -1.52
N ASP A 202 -4.18 4.94 -0.34
CA ASP A 202 -5.50 4.87 0.27
C ASP A 202 -5.87 6.22 0.90
N THR A 203 -6.63 7.02 0.15
CA THR A 203 -7.13 8.33 0.55
C THR A 203 -8.50 8.27 1.23
N TRP A 204 -9.10 7.09 1.36
CA TRP A 204 -10.36 6.94 2.09
C TRP A 204 -10.10 7.13 3.59
N GLN A 205 -11.04 7.79 4.27
CA GLN A 205 -10.94 8.10 5.69
C GLN A 205 -12.22 7.67 6.40
N GLU A 206 -12.08 7.27 7.66
CA GLU A 206 -13.20 6.99 8.54
C GLU A 206 -14.19 8.16 8.55
N GLY A 207 -15.46 7.85 8.33
CA GLY A 207 -16.54 8.83 8.18
C GLY A 207 -16.88 9.18 6.73
N MET A 208 -16.03 8.84 5.75
CA MET A 208 -16.42 8.89 4.34
C MET A 208 -17.38 7.75 3.99
N PRO A 209 -18.28 7.93 2.99
CA PRO A 209 -19.14 6.85 2.51
C PRO A 209 -18.32 5.61 2.11
N ALA A 210 -18.66 4.46 2.69
CA ALA A 210 -17.99 3.19 2.39
C ALA A 210 -18.38 2.67 1.00
N SER A 211 -19.66 2.83 0.65
CA SER A 211 -20.29 2.47 -0.62
C SER A 211 -20.92 3.71 -1.29
N ASP A 212 -21.48 3.50 -2.48
CA ASP A 212 -22.27 4.51 -3.20
C ASP A 212 -23.40 3.80 -3.94
N ASP A 213 -24.64 4.11 -3.57
CA ASP A 213 -25.85 3.46 -4.08
C ASP A 213 -26.06 3.66 -5.58
N ALA A 214 -25.37 4.62 -6.21
CA ALA A 214 -25.36 4.78 -7.66
C ALA A 214 -24.75 3.57 -8.40
N TYR A 215 -23.97 2.73 -7.70
CA TYR A 215 -23.33 1.54 -8.27
C TYR A 215 -23.91 0.26 -7.67
N ALA A 216 -25.03 -0.19 -8.22
CA ALA A 216 -25.58 -1.50 -7.92
C ALA A 216 -24.87 -2.61 -8.73
N PRO A 217 -24.42 -3.72 -8.09
CA PRO A 217 -23.80 -4.82 -8.80
C PRO A 217 -24.79 -5.50 -9.76
N PRO A 218 -24.35 -5.93 -10.96
CA PRO A 218 -25.24 -6.48 -11.99
C PRO A 218 -25.69 -7.92 -11.71
N SER A 219 -25.10 -8.59 -10.71
CA SER A 219 -25.36 -9.98 -10.35
C SER A 219 -25.18 -10.17 -8.84
N PRO A 220 -25.93 -11.09 -8.19
CA PRO A 220 -25.80 -11.34 -6.75
C PRO A 220 -24.43 -11.87 -6.31
N ASN A 221 -23.63 -12.39 -7.25
CA ASN A 221 -22.27 -12.90 -6.98
C ASN A 221 -21.19 -11.82 -7.15
N LEU A 222 -21.60 -10.59 -7.47
CA LEU A 222 -20.72 -9.44 -7.63
C LEU A 222 -21.06 -8.41 -6.57
N LEU A 223 -20.03 -7.67 -6.16
CA LEU A 223 -20.10 -6.73 -5.06
C LEU A 223 -19.50 -5.41 -5.48
N GLN A 224 -20.09 -4.32 -5.00
CA GLN A 224 -19.42 -3.04 -5.00
C GLN A 224 -18.28 -3.11 -3.97
N PRO A 225 -17.01 -2.86 -4.36
CA PRO A 225 -15.93 -2.72 -3.38
C PRO A 225 -16.23 -1.56 -2.43
N VAL A 226 -15.79 -1.68 -1.18
CA VAL A 226 -16.07 -0.70 -0.11
C VAL A 226 -14.78 -0.05 0.40
N ARG A 227 -14.92 1.04 1.18
CA ARG A 227 -13.81 1.75 1.83
C ARG A 227 -12.68 2.12 0.86
N GLY A 228 -11.41 1.84 1.18
CA GLY A 228 -10.25 2.21 0.36
C GLY A 228 -10.30 1.65 -1.06
N PHE A 229 -10.55 0.35 -1.21
CA PHE A 229 -10.71 -0.26 -2.54
C PHE A 229 -11.91 0.32 -3.28
N GLY A 230 -13.03 0.49 -2.59
CA GLY A 230 -14.25 1.09 -3.13
C GLY A 230 -14.05 2.51 -3.60
N PHE A 231 -13.32 3.31 -2.85
CA PHE A 231 -13.05 4.71 -3.17
C PHE A 231 -12.18 4.83 -4.42
N VAL A 232 -11.10 4.05 -4.52
CA VAL A 232 -10.25 4.01 -5.73
C VAL A 232 -11.05 3.55 -6.95
N TRP A 233 -11.85 2.50 -6.79
CA TRP A 233 -12.67 1.94 -7.87
C TRP A 233 -13.77 2.89 -8.34
N ARG A 234 -14.48 3.57 -7.44
CA ARG A 234 -15.53 4.54 -7.81
C ARG A 234 -14.96 5.82 -8.40
N SER A 235 -13.85 6.30 -7.86
CA SER A 235 -13.24 7.58 -8.26
C SER A 235 -12.44 7.49 -9.56
N ASN A 236 -12.18 6.28 -10.07
CA ASN A 236 -11.41 6.08 -11.28
C ASN A 236 -12.13 5.10 -12.23
N GLU A 237 -12.78 5.66 -13.25
CA GLU A 237 -13.51 4.88 -14.26
C GLU A 237 -12.60 3.90 -15.02
N THR A 238 -11.35 4.27 -15.31
CA THR A 238 -10.41 3.38 -15.98
C THR A 238 -10.15 2.13 -15.13
N ILE A 239 -9.86 2.29 -13.83
CA ILE A 239 -9.63 1.17 -12.91
C ILE A 239 -10.88 0.30 -12.81
N ARG A 240 -12.05 0.92 -12.66
CA ARG A 240 -13.34 0.21 -12.63
C ARG A 240 -13.58 -0.62 -13.87
N ASN A 241 -13.40 -0.03 -15.05
CA ASN A 241 -13.62 -0.72 -16.32
C ASN A 241 -12.57 -1.81 -16.55
N THR A 242 -11.32 -1.60 -16.13
CA THR A 242 -10.26 -2.62 -16.25
C THR A 242 -10.52 -3.83 -15.35
N LEU A 243 -10.79 -3.63 -14.07
CA LEU A 243 -10.93 -4.72 -13.09
C LEU A 243 -12.31 -5.38 -13.09
N GLY A 244 -13.35 -4.60 -13.38
CA GLY A 244 -14.74 -5.04 -13.20
C GLY A 244 -15.18 -4.96 -11.74
N TRP A 245 -16.23 -5.70 -11.39
CA TRP A 245 -16.76 -5.74 -10.04
C TRP A 245 -15.92 -6.62 -9.10
N ALA A 246 -16.05 -6.42 -7.79
CA ALA A 246 -15.45 -7.33 -6.83
C ALA A 246 -16.23 -8.65 -6.83
N THR A 247 -15.51 -9.77 -6.75
CA THR A 247 -16.14 -11.11 -6.71
C THR A 247 -16.30 -11.62 -5.29
N GLN A 248 -15.59 -11.02 -4.33
CA GLN A 248 -15.70 -11.28 -2.90
C GLN A 248 -15.48 -9.99 -2.11
N GLY A 249 -15.87 -10.00 -0.83
CA GLY A 249 -15.57 -8.91 0.10
C GLY A 249 -14.06 -8.77 0.37
N GLU A 250 -13.65 -7.61 0.87
CA GLU A 250 -12.29 -7.43 1.35
C GLU A 250 -12.02 -8.32 2.57
N SER A 251 -10.85 -8.97 2.61
CA SER A 251 -10.48 -9.89 3.69
C SER A 251 -9.03 -9.66 4.12
N PRO A 252 -8.74 -9.56 5.43
CA PRO A 252 -7.38 -9.54 5.92
C PRO A 252 -6.72 -10.90 5.69
N ILE A 253 -5.48 -10.88 5.20
CA ILE A 253 -4.67 -12.08 4.99
C ILE A 253 -3.32 -11.95 5.70
N PRO A 254 -2.85 -13.00 6.40
CA PRO A 254 -1.48 -13.05 6.86
C PRO A 254 -0.56 -13.12 5.65
N SER A 255 0.52 -12.36 5.68
CA SER A 255 1.47 -12.22 4.58
C SER A 255 2.89 -12.15 5.11
N PHE A 256 3.85 -12.39 4.24
CA PHE A 256 5.26 -12.10 4.47
C PHE A 256 5.72 -11.22 3.32
N TRP A 257 6.40 -10.11 3.62
CA TRP A 257 6.82 -9.11 2.64
C TRP A 257 8.31 -8.85 2.78
N GLN A 258 9.05 -8.94 1.68
CA GLN A 258 10.44 -8.54 1.58
C GLN A 258 10.62 -7.49 0.49
N SER A 259 11.25 -6.38 0.85
CA SER A 259 11.50 -5.27 -0.08
C SER A 259 12.84 -5.46 -0.80
N PHE A 260 12.87 -5.05 -2.07
CA PHE A 260 14.04 -5.04 -2.94
C PHE A 260 14.25 -3.63 -3.49
N GLU A 261 15.41 -3.35 -4.05
CA GLU A 261 15.77 -2.04 -4.62
C GLU A 261 14.72 -1.51 -5.61
N ASN A 262 14.19 -2.39 -6.46
CA ASN A 262 13.25 -2.03 -7.52
C ASN A 262 11.91 -2.76 -7.39
N GLY A 263 11.54 -3.20 -6.19
CA GLY A 263 10.35 -4.03 -6.05
C GLY A 263 10.13 -4.68 -4.70
N ALA A 264 9.32 -5.74 -4.72
CA ALA A 264 9.08 -6.55 -3.54
C ALA A 264 8.67 -7.98 -3.92
N LEU A 265 8.94 -8.92 -3.03
CA LEU A 265 8.30 -10.23 -3.01
C LEU A 265 7.36 -10.30 -1.81
N PHE A 266 6.18 -10.87 -2.02
CA PHE A 266 5.25 -11.10 -0.91
C PHE A 266 4.38 -12.34 -1.09
N VAL A 267 3.87 -12.85 0.03
CA VAL A 267 2.90 -13.94 0.08
C VAL A 267 1.48 -13.36 0.06
N GLY A 268 0.69 -13.68 -0.95
CA GLY A 268 -0.71 -13.31 -1.08
C GLY A 268 -1.68 -14.38 -0.58
N GLU A 269 -2.94 -14.27 -1.01
CA GLU A 269 -4.01 -15.20 -0.66
C GLU A 269 -3.61 -16.66 -0.99
N GLY A 270 -3.91 -17.59 -0.07
CA GLY A 270 -3.67 -19.02 -0.26
C GLY A 270 -2.19 -19.43 -0.29
N GLY A 271 -1.28 -18.54 0.12
CA GLY A 271 0.17 -18.80 0.09
C GLY A 271 0.83 -18.51 -1.26
N ALA A 272 0.09 -17.97 -2.22
CA ALA A 272 0.62 -17.60 -3.53
C ALA A 272 1.72 -16.54 -3.42
N ILE A 273 2.86 -16.72 -4.08
CA ILE A 273 3.95 -15.75 -4.06
C ILE A 273 3.83 -14.81 -5.27
N TYR A 274 3.95 -13.52 -5.03
CA TYR A 274 3.93 -12.50 -6.07
C TYR A 274 5.20 -11.64 -6.01
N ALA A 275 5.59 -11.13 -7.16
CA ALA A 275 6.62 -10.11 -7.31
C ALA A 275 6.02 -8.82 -7.83
N ILE A 276 6.48 -7.68 -7.31
CA ILE A 276 6.21 -6.34 -7.81
C ILE A 276 7.50 -5.82 -8.40
N ILE A 277 7.48 -5.40 -9.67
CA ILE A 277 8.62 -4.82 -10.37
C ILE A 277 8.30 -3.37 -10.70
N LEU A 278 8.93 -2.45 -9.97
CA LEU A 278 8.64 -1.01 -10.06
C LEU A 278 9.22 -0.38 -11.33
N SER A 279 10.37 -0.85 -11.79
CA SER A 279 11.03 -0.34 -13.00
C SER A 279 10.18 -0.48 -14.27
N THR A 280 9.32 -1.50 -14.31
CA THR A 280 8.42 -1.77 -15.44
C THR A 280 6.95 -1.55 -15.11
N SER A 281 6.61 -1.20 -13.87
CA SER A 281 5.21 -1.13 -13.38
C SER A 281 4.43 -2.41 -13.70
N THR A 282 5.05 -3.56 -13.43
CA THR A 282 4.44 -4.87 -13.62
C THR A 282 4.47 -5.69 -12.34
N TYR A 283 3.65 -6.74 -12.31
CA TYR A 283 3.74 -7.78 -11.30
C TYR A 283 3.96 -9.15 -11.94
N LEU A 284 4.49 -10.10 -11.18
CA LEU A 284 4.57 -11.51 -11.57
C LEU A 284 3.87 -12.37 -10.51
N GLY A 285 3.24 -13.45 -10.97
CA GLY A 285 2.73 -14.50 -10.11
C GLY A 285 1.26 -14.87 -10.37
N PRO A 286 0.75 -15.90 -9.68
CA PRO A 286 1.45 -16.67 -8.64
C PRO A 286 2.69 -17.42 -9.18
N LEU A 287 3.79 -17.43 -8.42
CA LEU A 287 5.10 -18.04 -8.76
C LEU A 287 5.36 -19.39 -8.06
#